data_AF-A0A1G1LMT6-F1
#
_entry.id   AF-A0A1G1LMT6-F1
#
_cell.length_a   1.000
_cell.length_b   1.000
_cell.length_c   1.000
_cell.angle_alpha   90.00
_cell.angle_beta   90.00
_cell.angle_gamma   90.00
#
_symmetry.space_group_name_H-M   'P 1'
#
loop_
_entity.id
_entity.type
_entity.pdbx_description
1 polymer ?
#
loop_
_entity_poly.entity_id
_entity_poly.type
_entity_poly.pdbx_seq_one_letter_code
_entity_poly.pdbx_strand_id
1 'polypeptide(L)'
;MSPQANVIQVTVTDGKPISVSFPSVVIGQLSASDLVRQETPTPAPDGITTVFSVANAYRSGSLQVYRDQAVLLRDIDFTEDSPTSFTLTKAPDSDEAIRTDYIKQ
;
A
#
# COMPACT_ATOMS: atom_id res chain seq x y z
N MET A 1 -4.44 -20.76 -9.76
CA MET A 1 -3.04 -20.46 -10.12
C MET A 1 -2.16 -21.13 -9.08
N SER A 2 -1.34 -22.09 -9.46
CA SER A 2 -0.46 -22.80 -8.52
C SER A 2 0.82 -21.99 -8.32
N PRO A 3 1.37 -21.89 -7.10
CA PRO A 3 2.64 -21.21 -6.88
C PRO A 3 3.75 -21.97 -7.63
N GLN A 4 4.50 -21.25 -8.46
CA GLN A 4 5.68 -21.78 -9.13
C GLN A 4 6.79 -21.95 -8.09
N ALA A 5 7.19 -23.18 -7.82
CA ALA A 5 8.32 -23.45 -6.94
C ALA A 5 9.62 -23.07 -7.65
N ASN A 6 10.43 -22.20 -7.03
CA ASN A 6 11.80 -21.93 -7.48
C ASN A 6 12.67 -23.13 -7.09
N VAL A 7 12.74 -24.14 -7.95
CA VAL A 7 13.58 -25.32 -7.74
C VAL A 7 15.02 -24.98 -8.11
N ILE A 8 15.94 -24.99 -7.14
CA ILE A 8 17.37 -24.90 -7.39
C ILE A 8 17.92 -26.32 -7.53
N GLN A 9 18.35 -26.70 -8.73
CA GLN A 9 19.05 -27.96 -8.97
C GLN A 9 20.55 -27.74 -8.76
N VAL A 10 21.12 -28.38 -7.74
CA VAL A 10 22.56 -28.38 -7.48
C VAL A 10 23.10 -29.77 -7.82
N THR A 11 23.98 -29.86 -8.81
CA THR A 11 24.69 -31.10 -9.14
C THR A 11 26.15 -30.97 -8.73
N VAL A 12 26.62 -31.85 -7.85
CA VAL A 12 28.03 -31.90 -7.41
C VAL A 12 28.70 -33.07 -8.12
N THR A 13 29.82 -32.82 -8.82
CA THR A 13 30.51 -33.86 -9.59
C THR A 13 31.81 -34.35 -8.93
N ASP A 14 32.36 -33.68 -7.91
CA ASP A 14 33.75 -34.00 -7.49
C ASP A 14 34.15 -33.65 -6.03
N GLY A 15 33.26 -33.78 -5.05
CA GLY A 15 33.64 -33.81 -3.61
C GLY A 15 34.26 -32.55 -2.98
N LYS A 16 34.53 -31.48 -3.75
CA LYS A 16 35.04 -30.19 -3.24
C LYS A 16 33.90 -29.35 -2.64
N PRO A 17 34.09 -28.71 -1.47
CA PRO A 17 33.08 -27.81 -0.93
C PRO A 17 32.87 -26.62 -1.87
N ILE A 18 31.63 -26.43 -2.31
CA ILE A 18 31.19 -25.27 -3.10
C ILE A 18 30.63 -24.25 -2.14
N SER A 19 31.16 -23.02 -2.16
CA SER A 19 30.54 -21.89 -1.49
C SER A 19 29.51 -21.27 -2.42
N VAL A 20 28.23 -21.39 -2.07
CA VAL A 20 27.14 -20.76 -2.80
C VAL A 20 26.72 -19.52 -2.00
N SER A 21 26.99 -18.34 -2.53
CA SER A 21 26.56 -17.07 -1.95
C SER A 21 25.32 -16.59 -2.69
N PHE A 22 24.19 -16.54 -2.00
CA PHE A 22 23.00 -15.90 -2.54
C PHE A 22 23.01 -14.43 -2.10
N PRO A 23 22.98 -13.45 -3.02
CA PRO A 23 22.66 -12.08 -2.63
C PRO A 23 21.26 -12.12 -2.01
N SER A 24 21.13 -11.58 -0.80
CA SER A 24 19.93 -11.68 0.03
C SER A 24 18.64 -11.55 -0.78
N VAL A 25 17.75 -12.55 -0.70
CA VAL A 25 16.38 -12.38 -1.16
C VAL A 25 15.68 -11.52 -0.12
N VAL A 26 15.48 -10.24 -0.44
CA VAL A 26 14.61 -9.37 0.35
C VAL A 26 13.17 -9.71 -0.01
N ILE A 27 12.59 -10.69 0.68
CA ILE A 27 11.15 -10.83 0.76
C ILE A 27 10.67 -9.77 1.75
N GLY A 28 10.04 -8.71 1.25
CA GLY A 28 9.44 -7.69 2.10
C GLY A 28 8.41 -8.35 3.02
N GLN A 29 8.78 -8.58 4.27
CA GLN A 29 7.86 -9.15 5.24
C GLN A 29 6.83 -8.09 5.60
N LEU A 30 5.57 -8.33 5.25
CA LEU A 30 4.46 -7.55 5.78
C LEU A 30 4.20 -8.02 7.22
N SER A 31 4.16 -7.07 8.14
CA SER A 31 3.75 -7.29 9.51
C SER A 31 2.33 -6.73 9.73
N ALA A 32 1.60 -7.28 10.70
CA ALA A 32 0.29 -6.73 11.06
C ALA A 32 0.38 -5.26 11.54
N SER A 33 1.54 -4.82 12.06
CA SER A 33 1.81 -3.45 12.47
C SER A 33 1.96 -2.45 11.31
N ASP A 34 2.16 -2.96 10.09
CA ASP A 34 2.24 -2.13 8.89
C ASP A 34 0.85 -1.76 8.36
N LEU A 35 -0.19 -2.52 8.75
CA LEU A 35 -1.55 -2.25 8.32
C LEU A 35 -2.17 -1.13 9.17
N VAL A 36 -2.52 -0.02 8.52
CA VAL A 36 -3.37 1.03 9.08
C VAL A 36 -4.79 0.82 8.58
N ARG A 37 -5.76 0.88 9.50
CA ARG A 37 -7.19 0.73 9.18
C ARG A 37 -7.99 1.89 9.72
N GLN A 38 -8.95 2.34 8.93
CA GLN A 38 -9.97 3.32 9.28
C GLN A 38 -9.37 4.63 9.81
N GLU A 39 -8.20 5.01 9.28
CA GLU A 39 -7.64 6.32 9.58
C GLU A 39 -8.56 7.40 9.01
N THR A 40 -8.71 8.49 9.76
CA THR A 40 -9.38 9.70 9.27
C THR A 40 -8.31 10.66 8.76
N PRO A 41 -8.19 10.88 7.45
CA PRO A 41 -7.21 11.80 6.91
C PRO A 41 -7.58 13.26 7.24
N THR A 42 -6.63 14.15 7.02
CA THR A 42 -6.79 15.60 7.26
C THR A 42 -6.64 16.40 5.96
N PRO A 43 -7.31 17.56 5.81
CA PRO A 43 -8.28 18.15 6.74
C PRO A 43 -9.62 17.41 6.74
N ALA A 44 -10.55 17.84 7.60
CA ALA A 44 -11.94 17.37 7.53
C ALA A 44 -12.63 17.89 6.25
N PRO A 45 -13.58 17.14 5.67
CA PRO A 45 -14.42 17.62 4.57
C PRO A 45 -15.12 18.95 4.86
N ASP A 46 -15.16 19.83 3.86
CA ASP A 46 -15.76 21.17 3.93
C ASP A 46 -16.60 21.52 2.69
N GLY A 47 -16.82 20.56 1.78
CA GLY A 47 -17.50 20.80 0.50
C GLY A 47 -16.59 21.33 -0.63
N ILE A 48 -15.32 21.62 -0.36
CA ILE A 48 -14.42 22.30 -1.30
C ILE A 48 -13.07 21.57 -1.43
N THR A 49 -12.52 21.08 -0.32
CA THR A 49 -11.20 20.47 -0.25
C THR A 49 -11.16 19.13 -0.98
N THR A 50 -10.16 18.95 -1.83
CA THR A 50 -9.92 17.69 -2.56
C THR A 50 -8.63 16.99 -2.14
N VAL A 51 -7.69 17.69 -1.53
CA VAL A 51 -6.39 17.14 -1.14
C VAL A 51 -6.43 16.75 0.33
N PHE A 52 -6.10 15.50 0.61
CA PHE A 52 -6.11 14.91 1.94
C PHE A 52 -4.77 14.26 2.25
N SER A 53 -4.40 14.24 3.53
CA SER A 53 -3.16 13.65 4.03
C SER A 53 -3.41 12.66 5.15
N VAL A 54 -2.61 11.59 5.16
CA VAL A 54 -2.55 10.58 6.22
C VAL A 54 -1.30 10.76 7.08
N ALA A 55 -1.28 10.15 8.26
CA ALA A 55 -0.25 10.31 9.28
C ALA A 55 1.05 9.57 8.97
N ASN A 56 0.99 8.44 8.25
CA ASN A 56 2.16 7.63 7.91
C ASN A 56 2.34 7.54 6.39
N ALA A 57 3.59 7.44 5.94
CA ALA A 57 3.87 7.14 4.56
C ALA A 57 3.33 5.75 4.19
N TYR A 58 2.48 5.65 3.16
CA TYR A 58 1.96 4.40 2.63
C TYR A 58 2.75 3.91 1.43
N ARG A 59 2.81 2.59 1.24
CA ARG A 59 3.32 1.97 0.01
C ARG A 59 2.40 2.34 -1.13
N SER A 60 2.97 2.85 -2.22
CA SER A 60 2.16 3.18 -3.40
C SER A 60 1.41 1.93 -3.88
N GLY A 61 0.15 2.10 -4.27
CA GLY A 61 -0.72 0.96 -4.59
C GLY A 61 -1.50 0.39 -3.40
N SER A 62 -1.16 0.75 -2.16
CA SER A 62 -1.82 0.18 -0.98
C SER A 62 -2.96 1.02 -0.39
N LEU A 63 -3.05 2.30 -0.75
CA LEU A 63 -4.11 3.18 -0.25
C LEU A 63 -5.48 2.76 -0.79
N GLN A 64 -6.42 2.57 0.13
CA GLN A 64 -7.84 2.40 -0.13
C GLN A 64 -8.58 3.57 0.55
N VAL A 65 -9.40 4.28 -0.21
CA VAL A 65 -10.17 5.43 0.29
C VAL A 65 -11.65 5.07 0.30
N TYR A 66 -12.32 5.47 1.38
CA TYR A 66 -13.75 5.32 1.57
C TYR A 66 -14.39 6.69 1.76
N ARG A 67 -15.52 6.93 1.08
CA ARG A 67 -16.40 8.10 1.27
C ARG A 67 -17.77 7.58 1.66
N ASP A 68 -18.22 7.90 2.87
CA ASP A 68 -19.48 7.38 3.44
C ASP A 68 -19.64 5.87 3.28
N GLN A 69 -18.58 5.13 3.64
CA GLN A 69 -18.50 3.66 3.58
C GLN A 69 -18.48 3.08 2.15
N ALA A 70 -18.65 3.89 1.11
CA ALA A 70 -18.43 3.48 -0.28
C ALA A 70 -16.93 3.49 -0.60
N VAL A 71 -16.47 2.42 -1.27
CA VAL A 71 -15.10 2.31 -1.76
C VAL A 71 -14.93 3.21 -2.99
N LEU A 72 -13.89 4.04 -3.00
CA LEU A 72 -13.51 4.84 -4.15
C LEU A 72 -12.51 4.09 -5.03
N LEU A 73 -12.60 4.30 -6.34
CA LEU A 73 -11.71 3.69 -7.32
C LEU A 73 -10.48 4.58 -7.56
N ARG A 74 -9.30 3.99 -7.40
CA ARG A 74 -8.03 4.64 -7.75
C ARG A 74 -7.98 4.98 -9.24
N ASP A 75 -7.38 6.13 -9.55
CA ASP A 75 -7.23 6.71 -10.90
C ASP A 75 -8.56 7.09 -11.58
N ILE A 76 -9.69 6.99 -10.86
CA ILE A 76 -11.03 7.39 -11.31
C ILE A 76 -11.61 8.41 -10.32
N ASP A 77 -11.69 8.04 -9.04
CA ASP A 77 -12.25 8.85 -7.96
C ASP A 77 -11.17 9.57 -7.16
N PHE A 78 -9.94 9.05 -7.15
CA PHE A 78 -8.79 9.67 -6.49
C PHE A 78 -7.45 9.29 -7.11
N THR A 79 -6.42 10.11 -6.90
CA THR A 79 -5.01 9.85 -7.25
C THR A 79 -4.13 9.88 -6.02
N GLU A 80 -3.09 9.04 -5.96
CA GLU A 80 -2.02 9.17 -4.96
C GLU A 80 -1.01 10.22 -5.45
N ASP A 81 -0.77 11.27 -4.67
CA ASP A 81 0.13 12.37 -5.07
C ASP A 81 1.52 12.20 -4.46
N SER A 82 1.58 11.74 -3.21
CA SER A 82 2.80 11.47 -2.46
C SER A 82 2.61 10.28 -1.53
N PRO A 83 3.65 9.77 -0.86
CA PRO A 83 3.49 8.71 0.14
C PRO A 83 2.55 9.06 1.30
N THR A 84 2.18 10.33 1.51
CA THR A 84 1.31 10.75 2.62
C THR A 84 0.07 11.51 2.17
N SER A 85 -0.14 11.72 0.87
CA SER A 85 -1.24 12.55 0.37
C SER A 85 -1.87 12.02 -0.91
N PHE A 86 -3.17 12.24 -1.02
CA PHE A 86 -3.97 11.87 -2.17
C PHE A 86 -4.98 12.97 -2.50
N THR A 87 -5.42 13.02 -3.75
CA THR A 87 -6.38 14.00 -4.26
C THR A 87 -7.64 13.29 -4.74
N LEU A 88 -8.80 13.68 -4.22
CA LEU A 88 -10.10 13.25 -4.74
C LEU A 88 -10.46 14.04 -6.00
N THR A 89 -11.09 13.41 -6.99
CA THR A 89 -11.56 14.10 -8.20
C THR A 89 -12.77 14.98 -7.95
N LYS A 90 -13.55 14.69 -6.91
CA LYS A 90 -14.68 15.51 -6.42
C LYS A 90 -14.55 15.72 -4.92
N ALA A 91 -14.70 16.97 -4.48
CA ALA A 91 -14.75 17.31 -3.06
C ALA A 91 -15.89 16.53 -2.35
N PRO A 92 -15.63 16.02 -1.13
CA PRO A 92 -16.69 15.49 -0.29
C PRO A 92 -17.54 16.63 0.29
N ASP A 93 -18.83 16.37 0.45
CA ASP A 93 -19.75 17.27 1.13
C ASP A 93 -19.32 17.38 2.61
N SER A 94 -19.64 18.51 3.25
CA SER A 94 -19.11 18.84 4.59
C SER A 94 -19.53 17.88 5.71
N ASP A 95 -20.58 17.09 5.48
CA ASP A 95 -21.12 16.10 6.42
C ASP A 95 -20.67 14.67 6.12
N GLU A 96 -19.94 14.44 5.02
CA GLU A 96 -19.44 13.12 4.67
C GLU A 96 -18.19 12.73 5.48
N ALA A 97 -18.00 11.44 5.66
CA ALA A 97 -16.83 10.88 6.30
C ALA A 97 -15.87 10.29 5.26
N ILE A 98 -14.61 10.72 5.33
CA ILE A 98 -13.49 10.03 4.66
C ILE A 98 -12.79 9.08 5.64
N ARG A 99 -12.53 7.85 5.17
CA ARG A 99 -11.69 6.87 5.87
C ARG A 99 -10.66 6.30 4.91
N THR A 100 -9.52 5.90 5.45
CA THR A 100 -8.44 5.28 4.66
C THR A 100 -7.87 4.05 5.34
N ASP A 101 -7.58 3.04 4.53
CA ASP A 101 -6.81 1.86 4.89
C ASP A 101 -5.55 1.82 4.01
N TYR A 102 -4.39 1.43 4.56
CA TYR A 102 -3.15 1.34 3.78
C TYR A 102 -2.06 0.51 4.49
N ILE A 103 -0.99 0.20 3.75
CA ILE A 103 0.21 -0.47 4.26
C ILE A 103 1.32 0.58 4.38
N LYS A 104 1.93 0.71 5.56
CA LYS A 104 3.08 1.62 5.79
C LYS A 104 4.30 1.24 4.93
N GLN A 105 5.06 2.25 4.50
CA GLN A 105 6.37 2.07 3.87
C GLN A 105 7.38 1.47 4.85
#